data_AF-A0A915K081-F1
#
_entry.id   AF-A0A915K081-F1
#
_cell.length_a   1.000
_cell.length_b   1.000
_cell.length_c   1.000
_cell.angle_alpha   90.00
_cell.angle_beta   90.00
_cell.angle_gamma   90.00
#
_symmetry.space_group_name_H-M   'P 1'
#
loop_
_entity.id
_entity.type
_entity.pdbx_description
1 polymer ?
#
loop_
_entity_poly.entity_id
_entity_poly.type
_entity_poly.pdbx_seq_one_letter_code
_entity_poly.pdbx_strand_id
1 'polypeptide(L)'
;MSTSLSTCGYCDKPCIDDVVLTCNECKQSFHATPRCTKLSQKLIDAAEAYKWNCPACKQCEKCKDGGDEKNMIFCDSCDRGYHIGCLKPALDQLPDGES
;
A
#
# COMPACT_ATOMS: atom_id res chain seq x y z
N MET A 1 3.48 -19.97 27.01
CA MET A 1 4.06 -18.87 26.21
C MET A 1 2.98 -18.42 25.25
N SER A 2 2.25 -17.34 25.58
CA SER A 2 1.19 -16.83 24.71
C SER A 2 1.85 -16.09 23.54
N THR A 3 2.00 -16.77 22.40
CA THR A 3 2.38 -16.09 21.15
C THR A 3 1.19 -15.24 20.72
N SER A 4 1.20 -13.96 21.05
CA SER A 4 0.25 -13.01 20.49
C SER A 4 0.45 -12.97 18.98
N LEU A 5 -0.51 -13.52 18.24
CA LEU A 5 -0.53 -13.44 16.78
C LEU A 5 -0.82 -11.99 16.39
N SER A 6 -0.04 -11.44 15.46
CA SER A 6 -0.33 -10.13 14.86
C SER A 6 -1.71 -10.16 14.20
N THR A 7 -2.50 -9.10 14.37
CA THR A 7 -3.80 -8.95 13.72
C THR A 7 -3.66 -8.19 12.41
N CYS A 8 -4.49 -8.53 11.43
CA CYS A 8 -4.53 -7.84 10.15
C CYS A 8 -5.21 -6.48 10.29
N GLY A 9 -4.52 -5.43 9.85
CA GLY A 9 -5.00 -4.05 9.90
C GLY A 9 -6.23 -3.69 9.04
N TYR A 10 -6.77 -4.65 8.27
CA TYR A 10 -7.95 -4.45 7.44
C TYR A 10 -9.18 -5.24 7.88
N CYS A 11 -8.98 -6.44 8.44
CA CYS A 11 -10.09 -7.34 8.77
C CYS A 11 -10.10 -7.76 10.24
N ASP A 12 -9.15 -7.25 11.06
CA ASP A 12 -9.00 -7.49 12.49
C ASP A 12 -8.83 -8.97 12.90
N LYS A 13 -8.68 -9.87 11.91
CA LYS A 13 -8.45 -11.29 12.13
C LYS A 13 -6.96 -11.57 12.35
N PRO A 14 -6.62 -12.62 13.11
CA PRO A 14 -5.23 -13.02 13.30
C PRO A 14 -4.58 -13.38 11.97
N CYS A 15 -3.32 -12.97 11.80
CA CYS A 15 -2.45 -13.41 10.72
C CYS A 15 -1.86 -14.78 11.11
N ILE A 16 -2.56 -15.85 10.73
CA ILE A 16 -2.17 -17.23 11.02
C ILE A 16 -1.31 -17.81 9.88
N ASP A 17 -1.36 -17.19 8.69
CA ASP A 17 -0.64 -17.62 7.49
C ASP A 17 0.74 -16.94 7.32
N ASP A 18 1.63 -17.63 6.60
CA ASP A 18 3.03 -17.23 6.40
C ASP A 18 3.24 -15.94 5.57
N VAL A 19 2.29 -15.57 4.70
CA VAL A 19 2.46 -14.43 3.78
C VAL A 19 1.69 -13.19 4.27
N VAL A 20 2.40 -12.32 4.98
CA VAL A 20 1.90 -11.02 5.46
C VAL A 20 2.77 -9.88 4.97
N LEU A 21 2.13 -8.79 4.58
CA LEU A 21 2.82 -7.53 4.35
C LEU A 21 2.87 -6.75 5.65
N THR A 22 4.05 -6.24 6.01
CA THR A 22 4.23 -5.38 7.19
C THR A 22 4.56 -3.97 6.72
N CYS A 23 3.77 -2.99 7.16
CA CYS A 23 4.01 -1.59 6.80
C CYS A 23 5.34 -1.12 7.39
N ASN A 24 6.19 -0.49 6.56
CA ASN A 24 7.47 0.04 7.00
C ASN A 24 7.32 1.17 8.04
N GLU A 25 6.25 1.96 8.00
CA GLU A 25 6.06 3.10 8.91
C GLU A 25 5.37 2.68 10.21
N CYS A 26 4.12 2.23 10.15
CA CYS A 26 3.33 1.95 11.36
C CYS A 26 3.54 0.55 11.95
N LYS A 27 4.32 -0.32 11.27
CA LYS A 27 4.61 -1.71 11.67
C LYS A 27 3.39 -2.64 11.78
N GLN A 28 2.22 -2.20 11.32
CA GLN A 28 1.03 -3.03 11.26
C GLN A 28 1.16 -4.11 10.19
N SER A 29 0.67 -5.31 10.49
CA SER A 29 0.63 -6.44 9.57
C SER A 29 -0.69 -6.49 8.81
N PHE A 30 -0.64 -7.01 7.58
CA PHE A 30 -1.78 -7.15 6.70
C PHE A 30 -1.67 -8.48 5.95
N HIS A 31 -2.78 -9.20 5.79
CA HIS A 31 -2.78 -10.39 4.93
C HIS A 31 -2.40 -9.99 3.51
N ALA A 32 -1.40 -10.66 2.94
CA ALA A 32 -0.95 -10.41 1.58
C ALA A 32 -1.93 -11.02 0.55
N THR A 33 -3.16 -10.49 0.53
CA THR A 33 -4.23 -10.95 -0.35
C THR A 33 -5.00 -9.76 -0.93
N PRO A 34 -5.53 -9.88 -2.16
CA PRO A 34 -6.35 -8.84 -2.77
C PRO A 34 -7.58 -8.45 -1.92
N ARG A 35 -8.04 -9.34 -1.03
CA ARG A 35 -9.16 -9.05 -0.13
C ARG A 35 -8.83 -8.02 0.94
N CYS A 36 -7.62 -8.08 1.49
CA CYS A 36 -7.20 -7.15 2.54
C CYS A 36 -6.47 -5.95 1.95
N THR A 37 -5.43 -6.15 1.15
CA THR A 37 -4.55 -5.05 0.70
C THR A 37 -4.99 -4.41 -0.61
N LYS A 38 -5.96 -5.00 -1.32
CA LYS A 38 -6.37 -4.60 -2.68
C LYS A 38 -5.23 -4.66 -3.71
N LEU A 39 -4.14 -5.34 -3.38
CA LEU A 39 -3.02 -5.58 -4.29
C LEU A 39 -3.27 -6.86 -5.11
N SER A 40 -2.92 -6.83 -6.39
CA SER A 40 -2.83 -8.04 -7.21
C SER A 40 -1.67 -8.92 -6.75
N GLN A 41 -1.63 -10.20 -7.14
CA GLN A 41 -0.53 -11.10 -6.77
C GLN A 41 0.83 -10.53 -7.16
N LYS A 42 0.94 -10.00 -8.39
CA LYS A 42 2.15 -9.34 -8.90
C LYS A 42 2.60 -8.17 -8.00
N LEU A 43 1.65 -7.39 -7.50
CA LEU A 43 1.93 -6.26 -6.60
C LEU A 43 2.32 -6.74 -5.20
N ILE A 44 1.76 -7.85 -4.73
CA ILE A 44 2.17 -8.50 -3.48
C ILE A 44 3.62 -8.95 -3.58
N ASP A 45 3.99 -9.68 -4.65
CA ASP A 45 5.36 -10.15 -4.89
C ASP A 45 6.33 -8.95 -4.98
N ALA A 46 5.90 -7.85 -5.62
CA ALA A 46 6.68 -6.62 -5.68
C ALA A 46 6.83 -5.95 -4.30
N ALA A 47 5.74 -5.89 -3.52
CA ALA A 47 5.71 -5.28 -2.19
C ALA A 47 6.63 -5.97 -1.18
N GLU A 48 6.89 -7.27 -1.35
CA GLU A 48 7.88 -7.99 -0.55
C GLU A 48 9.32 -7.63 -0.94
N ALA A 49 9.55 -7.21 -2.18
CA ALA A 49 10.89 -6.86 -2.69
C ALA A 49 11.38 -5.46 -2.25
N TYR A 50 10.54 -4.62 -1.64
CA TYR A 50 10.93 -3.31 -1.11
C TYR A 50 10.19 -2.96 0.18
N LYS A 51 10.51 -1.81 0.77
CA LYS A 51 9.84 -1.29 1.96
C LYS A 51 8.42 -0.82 1.62
N TRP A 52 7.46 -1.72 1.68
CA TRP A 52 6.06 -1.41 1.44
C TRP A 52 5.43 -0.59 2.58
N ASN A 53 4.59 0.38 2.22
CA ASN A 53 3.80 1.17 3.17
C ASN A 53 2.32 0.86 2.93
N CYS A 54 1.56 0.68 4.02
CA CYS A 54 0.11 0.59 3.92
C CYS A 54 -0.48 1.89 3.35
N PRO A 55 -1.69 1.86 2.76
CA PRO A 55 -2.30 3.04 2.13
C PRO A 55 -2.36 4.28 3.02
N ALA A 56 -2.61 4.11 4.33
CA ALA A 56 -2.64 5.23 5.29
C ALA A 56 -1.25 5.82 5.60
N CYS A 57 -0.16 5.09 5.35
CA CYS A 57 1.21 5.53 5.54
C CYS A 57 1.94 5.81 4.22
N LYS A 58 1.24 5.75 3.08
CA LYS A 58 1.86 6.08 1.81
C LYS A 58 2.09 7.57 1.71
N GLN A 59 3.20 7.89 1.06
CA GLN A 59 3.60 9.24 0.75
C GLN A 59 3.87 9.34 -0.73
N CYS A 60 3.72 10.53 -1.28
CA CYS A 60 4.14 10.83 -2.63
C CYS A 60 5.66 10.70 -2.74
N GLU A 61 6.12 9.87 -3.67
CA GLU A 61 7.55 9.59 -3.82
C GLU A 61 8.39 10.80 -4.26
N LYS A 62 7.73 11.87 -4.74
CA LYS A 62 8.36 13.10 -5.22
C LYS A 62 8.49 14.17 -4.14
N CYS A 63 7.43 14.46 -3.40
CA CYS A 63 7.44 15.50 -2.36
C CYS A 63 7.61 14.94 -0.94
N LYS A 64 7.55 13.61 -0.77
CA LYS A 64 7.63 12.90 0.51
C LYS A 64 6.55 13.32 1.51
N ASP A 65 5.41 13.78 1.00
CA ASP A 65 4.23 14.15 1.78
C ASP A 65 3.07 13.17 1.54
N GLY A 66 2.33 12.87 2.61
CA GLY A 66 1.15 12.00 2.60
C GLY A 66 -0.18 12.75 2.50
N GLY A 67 -0.17 14.08 2.53
CA GLY A 67 -1.36 14.91 2.39
C GLY A 67 -1.97 14.81 0.99
N ASP A 68 -3.08 15.53 0.75
CA ASP A 68 -3.82 15.53 -0.52
C ASP A 68 -4.11 14.12 -1.09
N GLU A 69 -4.53 13.20 -0.21
CA GLU A 69 -4.76 11.78 -0.52
C GLU A 69 -5.68 11.57 -1.72
N LYS A 70 -6.68 12.45 -1.91
CA LYS A 70 -7.63 12.41 -3.03
C LYS A 70 -6.98 12.54 -4.40
N ASN A 71 -5.81 13.17 -4.47
CA ASN A 71 -5.05 13.44 -5.68
C ASN A 71 -3.79 12.55 -5.77
N MET A 72 -3.69 11.54 -4.90
CA MET A 72 -2.60 10.58 -4.91
C MET A 72 -3.03 9.33 -5.68
N ILE A 73 -2.22 8.95 -6.68
CA ILE A 73 -2.36 7.69 -7.42
C ILE A 73 -1.32 6.67 -6.94
N PHE A 74 -1.65 5.40 -7.06
CA PHE A 74 -0.73 4.29 -6.78
C PHE A 74 -0.33 3.60 -8.08
N CYS A 75 0.94 3.24 -8.20
CA CYS A 75 1.44 2.56 -9.40
C CYS A 75 1.03 1.07 -9.41
N ASP A 76 0.36 0.61 -10.46
CA ASP A 76 -0.07 -0.80 -10.61
C ASP A 76 1.07 -1.82 -10.79
N SER A 77 2.32 -1.36 -10.87
CA SER A 77 3.50 -2.22 -10.95
C SER A 77 4.36 -2.24 -9.69
N CYS A 78 4.26 -1.24 -8.81
CA CYS A 78 5.10 -1.15 -7.63
C CYS A 78 4.43 -0.53 -6.41
N ASP A 79 3.12 -0.31 -6.46
CA ASP A 79 2.29 0.23 -5.38
C ASP A 79 2.78 1.56 -4.76
N ARG A 80 3.75 2.27 -5.35
CA ARG A 80 4.23 3.57 -4.84
C ARG A 80 3.22 4.67 -5.10
N GLY A 81 3.12 5.61 -4.16
CA GLY A 81 2.22 6.76 -4.24
C GLY A 81 2.85 7.96 -4.96
N TYR A 82 2.04 8.66 -5.74
CA TYR A 82 2.42 9.89 -6.43
C TYR A 82 1.23 10.84 -6.47
N HIS A 83 1.40 12.10 -6.08
CA HIS A 83 0.40 13.12 -6.41
C HIS A 83 0.37 13.38 -7.91
N ILE A 84 -0.81 13.51 -8.50
CA ILE A 84 -0.97 13.86 -9.91
C ILE A 84 -0.23 15.14 -10.30
N GLY A 85 -0.18 16.13 -9.40
CA GLY A 85 0.56 17.38 -9.59
C GLY A 85 2.08 17.28 -9.43
N CYS A 86 2.58 16.20 -8.82
CA CYS A 86 4.01 15.97 -8.62
C CYS A 86 4.67 15.20 -9.78
N LEU A 87 3.87 14.67 -10.70
CA LEU A 87 4.34 13.99 -11.91
C LEU A 87 4.94 14.99 -12.91
N LYS A 88 5.69 14.48 -13.89
CA LYS A 88 6.26 15.28 -14.98
C LYS A 88 6.00 14.57 -16.32
N PRO A 89 5.11 15.10 -17.17
CA PRO A 89 4.21 16.24 -16.92
C PRO A 89 3.22 15.98 -15.77
N ALA A 90 2.74 17.06 -15.13
CA ALA A 90 1.67 16.95 -14.14
C ALA A 90 0.38 16.49 -14.84
N LEU A 91 -0.42 15.68 -14.14
CA LEU A 91 -1.75 15.30 -14.63
C LEU A 91 -2.78 16.28 -14.07
N ASP A 92 -3.65 16.80 -14.95
CA ASP A 92 -4.73 17.72 -14.57
C ASP A 92 -5.93 17.02 -13.92
N GLN A 93 -6.10 15.72 -14.20
CA GLN A 93 -7.18 14.88 -13.70
C GLN A 93 -6.64 13.51 -13.33
N LEU A 94 -7.30 12.84 -12.39
CA LEU A 94 -7.05 11.43 -12.13
C LEU A 94 -7.36 10.65 -13.41
N PRO A 95 -6.53 9.67 -13.79
CA PRO A 95 -6.87 8.78 -14.89
C PRO A 95 -8.17 8.05 -14.57
N ASP A 96 -9.07 7.94 -15.56
CA ASP A 96 -10.19 7.03 -15.48
C ASP A 96 -9.62 5.62 -15.23
N GLY A 97 -9.87 5.06 -14.04
CA GLY A 97 -9.29 3.78 -13.64
C GLY A 97 -9.67 2.67 -14.63
N GLU A 98 -8.74 1.76 -14.91
CA GLU A 98 -9.07 0.57 -15.69
C GLU A 98 -10.12 -0.24 -14.91
N SER A 99 -11.29 -0.40 -15.54
CA SER A 99 -12.48 -1.05 -14.98
C SER A 99 -12.37 -2.57 -14.97
#